data_AF-X1DTX8-F1
#
_entry.id   AF-X1DTX8-F1
#
_cell.length_a   1.000
_cell.length_b   1.000
_cell.length_c   1.000
_cell.angle_alpha   90.00
_cell.angle_beta   90.00
_cell.angle_gamma   90.00
#
_symmetry.space_group_name_H-M   'P 1'
#
loop_
_entity.id
_entity.type
_entity.pdbx_description
1 polymer ?
#
loop_
_entity_poly.entity_id
_entity_poly.type
_entity_poly.pdbx_seq_one_letter_code
_entity_poly.pdbx_strand_id
1 'polypeptide(L)'
;LIGGEYLSYALGVSADGSVIVGGGHTELGEEAFRWSADNGMVGLGHLPRGYYTQALDVSGNGSIVVGKSNYKAFIWDDANGMRNLKNVLEDDYGLDLSDWKKFLAATAISDDGKIIVGWGDRLDGPNEAWIVFLSSHPHRQK
;
A
#
# COMPACT_ATOMS: atom_id res chain seq x y z
N LEU A 1 -1.61 34.94 -5.95
CA LEU A 1 -1.25 33.55 -6.30
C LEU A 1 -2.32 33.05 -7.25
N ILE A 2 -1.96 32.81 -8.51
CA ILE A 2 -2.84 32.18 -9.50
C ILE A 2 -1.97 31.13 -10.19
N GLY A 3 -2.37 29.85 -10.14
CA GLY A 3 -1.66 28.80 -10.87
C GLY A 3 -1.75 27.42 -10.25
N GLY A 4 -2.74 26.63 -10.70
CA GLY A 4 -2.77 25.16 -10.66
C GLY A 4 -3.01 24.51 -9.30
N GLU A 5 -4.10 23.74 -9.17
CA GLU A 5 -4.32 22.83 -8.05
C GLU A 5 -3.35 21.64 -8.12
N TYR A 6 -2.05 21.87 -7.88
CA TYR A 6 -1.10 20.79 -7.61
C TYR A 6 -1.14 20.51 -6.10
N LEU A 7 -2.22 19.89 -5.66
CA LEU A 7 -2.35 19.45 -4.27
C LEU A 7 -1.57 18.15 -4.11
N SER A 8 -0.57 18.17 -3.24
CA SER A 8 0.04 16.99 -2.65
C SER A 8 -0.08 17.05 -1.13
N TYR A 9 -0.22 15.90 -0.50
CA TYR A 9 -0.28 15.78 0.96
C TYR A 9 0.46 14.53 1.38
N ALA A 10 1.20 14.65 2.47
CA ALA A 10 1.88 13.53 3.12
C ALA A 10 0.93 12.83 4.10
N LEU A 11 1.02 11.50 4.19
CA LEU A 11 0.23 10.66 5.09
C LEU A 11 1.09 9.77 5.99
N GLY A 12 2.30 9.40 5.55
CA GLY A 12 3.22 8.55 6.31
C GLY A 12 4.67 8.98 6.19
N VAL A 13 5.47 8.63 7.19
CA VAL A 13 6.92 8.90 7.25
C VAL A 13 7.64 7.73 7.91
N SER A 14 8.82 7.35 7.38
CA SER A 14 9.66 6.30 7.97
C SER A 14 10.20 6.72 9.34
N ALA A 15 10.65 5.75 10.14
CA ALA A 15 11.09 5.99 11.52
C ALA A 15 12.29 6.95 11.62
N ASP A 16 13.13 6.97 10.59
CA ASP A 16 14.29 7.87 10.48
C ASP A 16 13.99 9.19 9.74
N GLY A 17 12.75 9.38 9.26
CA GLY A 17 12.36 10.56 8.49
C GLY A 17 12.91 10.63 7.07
N SER A 18 13.60 9.60 6.58
CA SER A 18 14.24 9.60 5.26
C SER A 18 13.26 9.38 4.10
N VAL A 19 12.08 8.83 4.39
CA VAL A 19 11.05 8.50 3.40
C VAL A 19 9.71 9.08 3.83
N ILE A 20 9.07 9.81 2.93
CA ILE A 20 7.71 10.35 3.11
C ILE A 20 6.80 9.78 2.03
N VAL A 21 5.59 9.39 2.39
CA VAL A 21 4.60 8.87 1.44
C VAL A 21 3.29 9.62 1.53
N GLY A 22 2.52 9.62 0.45
CA GLY A 22 1.24 10.31 0.40
C GLY A 22 0.55 10.20 -0.96
N GLY A 23 -0.29 11.18 -1.27
CA GLY A 23 -0.94 11.32 -2.57
C GLY A 23 -0.69 12.70 -3.19
N GLY A 24 -0.64 12.75 -4.52
CA GLY A 24 -0.49 13.99 -5.26
C GLY A 24 -1.21 13.95 -6.60
N HIS A 25 -1.66 15.11 -7.08
CA HIS A 25 -2.23 15.23 -8.42
C HIS A 25 -1.15 15.21 -9.50
N THR A 26 -1.27 14.27 -10.44
CA THR A 26 -0.50 14.22 -11.69
C THR A 26 -1.45 14.43 -12.88
N GLU A 27 -0.89 14.55 -14.08
CA GLU A 27 -1.69 14.65 -15.33
C GLU A 27 -2.60 13.42 -15.56
N LEU A 28 -2.33 12.31 -14.86
CA LEU A 28 -3.04 11.04 -14.98
C LEU A 28 -4.10 10.81 -13.88
N GLY A 29 -4.19 11.70 -12.90
CA GLY A 29 -5.08 11.55 -11.74
C GLY A 29 -4.36 11.70 -10.40
N GLU A 30 -5.00 11.29 -9.32
CA GLU A 30 -4.37 11.25 -8.00
C GLU A 30 -3.50 10.00 -7.88
N GLU A 31 -2.20 10.21 -7.65
CA GLU A 31 -1.20 9.15 -7.61
C GLU A 31 -0.47 9.13 -6.27
N ALA A 32 -0.30 7.93 -5.73
CA ALA A 32 0.52 7.66 -4.57
C ALA A 32 1.98 8.01 -4.90
N PHE A 33 2.65 8.71 -4.00
CA PHE A 33 4.06 9.03 -4.17
C PHE A 33 4.89 8.53 -2.99
N ARG A 34 6.18 8.37 -3.25
CA ARG A 34 7.24 8.24 -2.26
C ARG A 34 8.27 9.34 -2.51
N TRP A 35 8.65 10.05 -1.46
CA TRP A 35 9.70 11.04 -1.47
C TRP A 35 10.91 10.54 -0.69
N SER A 36 12.11 10.79 -1.21
CA SER A 36 13.36 10.71 -0.45
C SER A 36 14.32 11.83 -0.90
N ALA A 37 15.32 12.12 -0.07
CA ALA A 37 16.30 13.18 -0.38
C ALA A 37 17.02 12.93 -1.72
N ASP A 38 17.36 11.68 -2.02
CA ASP A 38 18.14 11.33 -3.20
C ASP A 38 17.33 11.35 -4.51
N ASN A 39 16.03 11.03 -4.45
CA ASN A 39 15.20 10.81 -5.64
C ASN A 39 14.09 11.86 -5.82
N GLY A 40 13.88 12.75 -4.84
CA GLY A 40 12.74 13.64 -4.83
C GLY A 40 11.41 12.87 -4.75
N MET A 41 10.32 13.47 -5.25
CA MET A 41 9.00 12.82 -5.32
C MET A 41 8.94 11.89 -6.53
N VAL A 42 8.63 10.62 -6.28
CA VAL A 42 8.44 9.59 -7.32
C VAL A 42 7.05 8.98 -7.18
N GLY A 43 6.31 8.89 -8.29
CA GLY A 43 5.01 8.21 -8.35
C GLY A 43 5.16 6.69 -8.23
N LEU A 44 4.24 6.06 -7.49
CA LEU A 44 4.23 4.61 -7.27
C LEU A 44 3.39 3.86 -8.31
N GLY A 45 2.73 4.58 -9.22
CA GLY A 45 1.86 4.02 -10.24
C GLY A 45 0.50 3.59 -9.72
N HIS A 46 -0.11 2.67 -10.49
CA HIS A 46 -1.47 2.22 -10.31
C HIS A 46 -1.54 0.70 -10.48
N LEU A 47 -2.45 0.05 -9.74
CA LEU A 47 -2.87 -1.30 -10.10
C LEU A 47 -3.59 -1.30 -11.46
N PRO A 48 -3.62 -2.42 -12.19
CA PRO A 48 -4.34 -2.51 -13.45
C PRO A 48 -5.79 -1.99 -13.34
N ARG A 49 -6.15 -1.08 -14.26
CA ARG A 49 -7.45 -0.39 -14.34
C ARG A 49 -7.72 0.59 -13.17
N GLY A 50 -6.71 0.96 -12.39
CA GLY A 50 -6.81 2.01 -11.38
C GLY A 50 -6.35 3.37 -11.90
N TYR A 51 -7.01 4.44 -11.45
CA TYR A 51 -6.70 5.85 -11.78
C TYR A 51 -6.66 6.76 -10.53
N TYR A 52 -6.65 6.13 -9.36
CA TYR A 52 -6.61 6.79 -8.06
C TYR A 52 -5.81 5.92 -7.11
N THR A 53 -4.69 6.43 -6.59
CA THR A 53 -3.87 5.75 -5.58
C THR A 53 -3.45 6.69 -4.45
N GLN A 54 -3.41 6.15 -3.23
CA GLN A 54 -2.89 6.84 -2.05
C GLN A 54 -2.00 5.88 -1.26
N ALA A 55 -0.77 6.29 -0.97
CA ALA A 55 0.07 5.64 0.03
C ALA A 55 -0.32 6.16 1.41
N LEU A 56 -0.72 5.25 2.30
CA LEU A 56 -1.25 5.59 3.62
C LEU A 56 -0.19 5.46 4.71
N ASP A 57 0.76 4.54 4.54
CA ASP A 57 1.82 4.30 5.53
C ASP A 57 3.07 3.65 4.90
N VAL A 58 4.19 3.72 5.61
CA VAL A 58 5.49 3.19 5.17
C VAL A 58 6.22 2.52 6.35
N SER A 59 6.91 1.41 6.10
CA SER A 59 7.70 0.71 7.12
C SER A 59 8.82 1.60 7.68
N GLY A 60 9.34 1.25 8.85
CA GLY A 60 10.30 2.06 9.60
C GLY A 60 11.60 2.31 8.85
N ASN A 61 12.01 1.37 7.99
CA ASN A 61 13.18 1.49 7.10
C ASN A 61 12.84 2.08 5.70
N GLY A 62 11.60 2.48 5.46
CA GLY A 62 11.21 3.11 4.20
C GLY A 62 11.06 2.18 2.98
N SER A 63 11.14 0.85 3.16
CA SER A 63 11.21 -0.12 2.06
C SER A 63 9.86 -0.68 1.62
N ILE A 64 8.86 -0.70 2.49
CA ILE A 64 7.52 -1.21 2.17
C ILE A 64 6.51 -0.08 2.36
N VAL A 65 5.73 0.19 1.31
CA VAL A 65 4.65 1.18 1.33
C VAL A 65 3.31 0.45 1.19
N VAL A 66 2.33 0.84 1.99
CA VAL A 66 0.97 0.29 1.93
C VAL A 66 -0.05 1.39 1.68
N GLY A 67 -1.18 1.01 1.09
CA GLY A 67 -2.24 1.98 0.84
C GLY A 67 -3.43 1.41 0.10
N LYS A 68 -4.08 2.27 -0.70
CA LYS A 68 -5.23 1.91 -1.53
C LYS A 68 -5.07 2.39 -2.96
N SER A 69 -5.55 1.57 -3.88
CA SER A 69 -5.72 1.86 -5.29
C SER A 69 -7.18 1.67 -5.66
N ASN A 70 -7.92 2.77 -5.73
CA ASN A 70 -9.39 2.79 -5.76
C ASN A 70 -9.98 2.06 -4.55
N TYR A 71 -10.46 0.83 -4.77
CA TYR A 71 -11.09 -0.05 -3.76
C TYR A 71 -10.27 -1.32 -3.56
N LYS A 72 -8.94 -1.21 -3.63
CA LYS A 72 -8.01 -2.34 -3.48
C LYS A 72 -6.84 -1.94 -2.60
N ALA A 73 -6.60 -2.67 -1.53
CA ALA A 73 -5.37 -2.55 -0.76
C ALA A 73 -4.17 -2.90 -1.64
N PHE A 74 -3.09 -2.13 -1.54
CA PHE A 74 -1.83 -2.44 -2.20
C PHE A 74 -0.68 -2.55 -1.21
N ILE A 75 0.33 -3.30 -1.62
CA ILE A 75 1.69 -3.26 -1.09
C ILE A 75 2.64 -2.88 -2.22
N TRP A 76 3.61 -2.03 -1.92
CA TRP A 76 4.64 -1.59 -2.86
C TRP A 76 6.01 -1.76 -2.22
N ASP A 77 6.97 -2.20 -3.04
CA ASP A 77 8.39 -2.16 -2.76
C ASP A 77 9.14 -1.89 -4.08
N ASP A 78 10.40 -1.47 -3.97
CA ASP A 78 11.20 -1.05 -5.13
C ASP A 78 11.47 -2.18 -6.13
N ALA A 79 11.51 -3.43 -5.66
CA ALA A 79 11.82 -4.59 -6.49
C ALA A 79 10.62 -5.06 -7.32
N ASN A 80 9.41 -4.95 -6.77
CA ASN A 80 8.21 -5.55 -7.35
C ASN A 80 7.16 -4.52 -7.79
N GLY A 81 7.33 -3.24 -7.44
CA GLY A 81 6.35 -2.19 -7.69
C GLY A 81 5.03 -2.42 -6.94
N MET A 82 3.97 -1.74 -7.39
CA MET A 82 2.65 -1.80 -6.76
C MET A 82 1.94 -3.11 -7.07
N ARG A 83 1.57 -3.86 -6.03
CA ARG A 83 0.88 -5.14 -6.13
C ARG A 83 -0.40 -5.15 -5.31
N ASN A 84 -1.41 -5.90 -5.78
CA ASN A 84 -2.63 -6.11 -5.01
C ASN A 84 -2.29 -6.93 -3.76
N LEU A 85 -2.54 -6.36 -2.58
CA LEU A 85 -2.14 -6.98 -1.32
C LEU A 85 -2.83 -8.34 -1.11
N LYS A 86 -4.11 -8.49 -1.49
CA LYS A 86 -4.82 -9.77 -1.34
C LYS A 86 -4.11 -10.88 -2.13
N ASN A 87 -3.72 -10.60 -3.37
CA ASN A 87 -3.00 -11.57 -4.20
C ASN A 87 -1.64 -11.91 -3.60
N VAL A 88 -0.87 -10.91 -3.13
CA VAL A 88 0.43 -11.16 -2.48
C VAL A 88 0.27 -12.07 -1.26
N LEU A 89 -0.75 -11.85 -0.43
CA LEU A 89 -1.02 -12.66 0.75
C LEU A 89 -1.41 -14.10 0.41
N GLU A 90 -2.18 -14.30 -0.66
CA GLU A 90 -2.58 -15.64 -1.13
C GLU A 90 -1.41 -16.36 -1.82
N ASP A 91 -0.73 -15.69 -2.74
CA ASP A 91 0.28 -16.28 -3.63
C ASP A 91 1.64 -16.47 -2.94
N ASP A 92 2.11 -15.46 -2.21
CA ASP A 92 3.46 -15.45 -1.60
C ASP A 92 3.43 -15.97 -0.15
N TYR A 93 2.31 -15.74 0.56
CA TYR A 93 2.16 -16.09 1.98
C TYR A 93 1.15 -17.22 2.23
N GLY A 94 0.51 -17.79 1.21
CA GLY A 94 -0.34 -18.98 1.36
C GLY A 94 -1.55 -18.79 2.30
N LEU A 95 -2.01 -17.56 2.50
CA LEU A 95 -3.16 -17.27 3.34
C LEU A 95 -4.46 -17.62 2.61
N ASP A 96 -5.37 -18.32 3.30
CA ASP A 96 -6.73 -18.52 2.80
C ASP A 96 -7.58 -17.28 3.13
N LEU A 97 -7.90 -16.50 2.10
CA LEU A 97 -8.73 -15.29 2.19
C LEU A 97 -10.05 -15.45 1.42
N SER A 98 -10.53 -16.69 1.24
CA SER A 98 -11.77 -16.99 0.52
C SER A 98 -13.01 -16.34 1.15
N ASP A 99 -13.00 -16.16 2.48
CA ASP A 99 -14.06 -15.46 3.23
C ASP A 99 -14.05 -13.93 3.02
N TRP A 100 -13.07 -13.38 2.29
CA TRP A 100 -12.93 -11.95 2.02
C TRP A 100 -13.21 -11.63 0.56
N LYS A 101 -14.26 -10.85 0.32
CA LYS A 101 -14.63 -10.37 -1.02
C LYS A 101 -13.65 -9.34 -1.54
N LYS A 102 -13.25 -8.39 -0.69
CA LYS A 102 -12.35 -7.29 -1.06
C LYS A 102 -11.49 -6.87 0.11
N PHE A 103 -10.20 -6.65 -0.15
CA PHE A 103 -9.34 -5.84 0.71
C PHE A 103 -9.39 -4.42 0.16
N LEU A 104 -10.00 -3.49 0.88
CA LEU A 104 -10.31 -2.15 0.35
C LEU A 104 -9.16 -1.16 0.57
N ALA A 105 -8.53 -1.19 1.74
CA ALA A 105 -7.34 -0.39 2.03
C ALA A 105 -6.46 -1.07 3.09
N ALA A 106 -5.15 -0.99 2.91
CA ALA A 106 -4.16 -1.21 3.96
C ALA A 106 -3.81 0.15 4.58
N THR A 107 -4.15 0.34 5.85
CA THR A 107 -4.11 1.66 6.49
C THR A 107 -2.86 1.89 7.32
N ALA A 108 -2.19 0.84 7.78
CA ALA A 108 -0.92 0.95 8.48
C ALA A 108 -0.06 -0.30 8.34
N ILE A 109 1.26 -0.14 8.49
CA ILE A 109 2.27 -1.20 8.52
C ILE A 109 3.18 -1.01 9.74
N SER A 110 3.61 -2.10 10.38
CA SER A 110 4.58 -2.02 11.47
C SER A 110 5.96 -1.55 10.99
N ASP A 111 6.75 -0.96 11.88
CA ASP A 111 8.10 -0.47 11.57
C ASP A 111 9.01 -1.58 10.99
N ASP A 112 8.86 -2.81 11.49
CA ASP A 112 9.62 -3.97 11.01
C ASP A 112 9.06 -4.59 9.71
N GLY A 113 7.98 -4.02 9.17
CA GLY A 113 7.35 -4.41 7.92
C GLY A 113 6.55 -5.72 7.98
N LYS A 114 6.28 -6.28 9.17
CA LYS A 114 5.69 -7.62 9.30
C LYS A 114 4.20 -7.66 9.60
N ILE A 115 3.61 -6.56 10.02
CA ILE A 115 2.20 -6.50 10.37
C ILE A 115 1.55 -5.44 9.50
N ILE A 116 0.46 -5.79 8.82
CA ILE A 116 -0.36 -4.82 8.09
C ILE A 116 -1.77 -4.90 8.63
N VAL A 117 -2.39 -3.73 8.82
CA VAL A 117 -3.80 -3.60 9.19
C VAL A 117 -4.57 -2.82 8.14
N GLY A 118 -5.88 -3.03 8.09
CA GLY A 118 -6.72 -2.34 7.14
C GLY A 118 -8.18 -2.73 7.29
N TRP A 119 -8.96 -2.51 6.24
CA TRP A 119 -10.37 -2.86 6.20
C TRP A 119 -10.81 -3.34 4.81
N GLY A 120 -11.92 -4.07 4.78
CA GLY A 120 -12.42 -4.75 3.58
C GLY A 120 -13.83 -5.30 3.73
N ASP A 121 -14.38 -5.81 2.63
CA ASP A 121 -15.68 -6.49 2.59
C ASP A 121 -15.48 -8.00 2.84
N ARG A 122 -16.22 -8.57 3.79
CA ARG A 122 -16.42 -10.03 3.89
C ARG A 122 -17.24 -10.55 2.70
N LEU A 123 -17.13 -11.84 2.39
CA LEU A 123 -17.89 -12.49 1.31
C LEU A 123 -19.41 -12.33 1.51
N ASP A 124 -19.88 -12.62 2.73
CA ASP A 124 -21.28 -12.65 3.11
C ASP A 124 -21.62 -11.66 4.25
N GLY A 125 -20.81 -10.62 4.43
CA GLY A 125 -20.84 -9.80 5.64
C GLY A 125 -20.60 -8.31 5.42
N PRO A 126 -20.57 -7.54 6.53
CA PRO A 126 -20.31 -6.11 6.49
C PRO A 126 -18.85 -5.81 6.15
N ASN A 127 -18.55 -4.51 6.06
CA ASN A 127 -17.17 -4.02 6.10
C ASN A 127 -16.56 -4.34 7.46
N GLU A 128 -15.37 -4.94 7.47
CA GLU A 128 -14.64 -5.32 8.69
C GLU A 128 -13.18 -4.88 8.62
N ALA A 129 -12.62 -4.56 9.79
CA ALA A 129 -11.19 -4.37 9.95
C ALA A 129 -10.47 -5.74 9.92
N TRP A 130 -9.23 -5.75 9.45
CA TRP A 130 -8.38 -6.93 9.41
C TRP A 130 -6.95 -6.60 9.86
N ILE A 131 -6.25 -7.65 10.29
CA ILE A 131 -4.83 -7.65 10.59
C ILE A 131 -4.21 -8.88 9.92
N VAL A 132 -3.04 -8.71 9.30
CA VAL A 132 -2.28 -9.81 8.70
C VAL A 132 -0.83 -9.77 9.18
N PHE A 133 -0.25 -10.96 9.31
CA PHE A 133 1.15 -11.16 9.71
C PHE A 133 1.92 -11.71 8.52
N LEU A 134 2.91 -10.98 8.05
CA LEU A 134 3.81 -11.37 6.98
C LEU A 134 4.90 -12.29 7.54
N SER A 135 4.51 -13.51 7.89
CA SER A 135 5.45 -14.58 8.24
C SER A 135 5.76 -15.40 7.00
N SER A 136 7.03 -15.47 6.60
CA SER A 136 7.47 -16.39 5.55
C SER A 136 7.04 -17.81 5.89
N HIS A 137 6.30 -18.47 5.00
CA HIS A 137 6.09 -19.91 5.12
C HIS A 137 7.46 -20.60 5.02
N PRO A 138 7.80 -21.55 5.92
CA PRO A 138 8.95 -22.41 5.67
C PRO A 138 8.66 -23.17 4.36
N HIS A 139 9.51 -23.00 3.35
CA HIS A 139 9.42 -23.74 2.10
C HIS A 139 9.14 -25.22 2.39
N ARG A 140 7.99 -25.74 1.94
CA ARG A 140 7.84 -27.19 1.79
C ARG A 140 8.81 -27.60 0.70
N GLN A 141 10.00 -28.02 1.10
CA GLN A 141 10.85 -28.81 0.22
C GLN A 141 10.06 -30.08 -0.14
N LYS A 142 9.81 -30.26 -1.43
CA LYS A 142 9.48 -31.57 -2.00
C LYS A 142 10.76 -32.36 -2.19
#